data_AF-A0A643G2X0-F1
#
_entry.id   AF-A0A643G2X0-F1
#
_cell.length_a   1.000
_cell.length_b   1.000
_cell.length_c   1.000
_cell.angle_alpha   90.00
_cell.angle_beta   90.00
_cell.angle_gamma   90.00
#
_symmetry.space_group_name_H-M   'P 1'
#
loop_
_entity.id
_entity.type
_entity.pdbx_description
1 polymer ?
#
loop_
_entity_poly.entity_id
_entity_poly.type
_entity_poly.pdbx_seq_one_letter_code
_entity_poly.pdbx_strand_id
1 'polypeptide(L)'
;MLSKLNALRKEVRALSRKAVLTVSKGALPGGPAYYEHLARFFDDLILRAAGELQIVGLAAAVELGVAARHHLDLCGSAALRSDRAELRVLYWALSRRMTTFAPDSMCDAEPQRSPGRQSGPASDCPAPCQACHELLGEPRRAHGHEGMQPLDLPVRRRLGCETVSELQPFRCTSCGAAWQRSQSACEPFANWFIRSALGRAGR
;
A
#
# COMPACT_ATOMS: atom_id res chain seq x y z
N MET A 1 -10.67 -16.68 -16.20
CA MET A 1 -10.53 -15.31 -15.66
C MET A 1 -9.41 -15.21 -14.62
N LEU A 2 -9.38 -16.09 -13.60
CA LEU A 2 -8.32 -16.11 -12.58
C LEU A 2 -6.89 -16.28 -13.12
N SER A 3 -6.71 -17.10 -14.17
CA SER A 3 -5.41 -17.29 -14.83
C SER A 3 -4.85 -16.00 -15.45
N LYS A 4 -5.71 -15.18 -16.07
CA LYS A 4 -5.34 -13.90 -16.69
C LYS A 4 -4.91 -12.87 -15.64
N LEU A 5 -5.62 -12.79 -14.51
CA LEU A 5 -5.24 -11.91 -13.40
C LEU A 5 -3.91 -12.33 -12.76
N ASN A 6 -3.65 -13.63 -12.64
CA ASN A 6 -2.36 -14.13 -12.16
C ASN A 6 -1.21 -13.81 -13.13
N ALA A 7 -1.44 -13.91 -14.44
CA ALA A 7 -0.47 -13.50 -15.45
C ALA A 7 -0.16 -12.00 -15.33
N LEU A 8 -1.19 -11.17 -15.25
CA LEU A 8 -1.05 -9.72 -15.08
C LEU A 8 -0.30 -9.36 -13.79
N ARG A 9 -0.61 -10.05 -12.68
CA ARG A 9 0.14 -9.89 -11.42
C ARG A 9 1.62 -10.25 -11.60
N LYS A 10 1.95 -11.31 -12.34
CA LYS A 10 3.35 -11.68 -12.63
C LYS A 10 4.05 -10.62 -13.47
N GLU A 11 3.39 -10.05 -14.46
CA GLU A 11 3.91 -8.96 -15.30
C GLU A 11 4.21 -7.72 -14.47
N VAL A 12 3.26 -7.27 -13.65
CA VAL A 12 3.44 -6.14 -12.73
C VAL A 12 4.64 -6.39 -11.82
N ARG A 13 4.72 -7.57 -11.18
CA ARG A 13 5.85 -7.92 -10.30
C ARG A 13 7.18 -8.01 -11.04
N ALA A 14 7.19 -8.49 -12.29
CA ALA A 14 8.40 -8.55 -13.10
C ALA A 14 8.90 -7.15 -13.45
N LEU A 15 8.00 -6.24 -13.81
CA LEU A 15 8.32 -4.84 -14.08
C LEU A 15 8.80 -4.11 -12.83
N SER A 16 8.12 -4.29 -11.68
CA SER A 16 8.55 -3.75 -10.39
C SER A 16 9.98 -4.17 -10.05
N ARG A 17 10.31 -5.47 -10.18
CA ARG A 17 11.68 -5.96 -9.94
C ARG A 17 12.68 -5.36 -10.93
N LYS A 18 12.32 -5.25 -12.21
CA LYS A 18 13.19 -4.63 -13.23
C LYS A 18 13.50 -3.17 -12.88
N ALA A 19 12.49 -2.40 -12.48
CA ALA A 19 12.66 -1.01 -12.06
C ALA A 19 13.63 -0.90 -10.87
N VAL A 20 13.40 -1.70 -9.83
CA VAL A 20 14.26 -1.75 -8.63
C VAL A 20 15.70 -2.10 -9.02
N LEU A 21 15.93 -3.14 -9.80
CA LEU A 21 17.26 -3.54 -10.25
C LEU A 21 17.96 -2.46 -11.08
N THR A 22 17.22 -1.77 -11.96
CA THR A 22 17.78 -0.67 -12.75
C THR A 22 18.19 0.50 -11.88
N VAL A 23 17.32 0.94 -10.97
CA VAL A 23 17.58 2.10 -10.10
C VAL A 23 18.65 1.80 -9.05
N SER A 24 18.70 0.57 -8.54
CA SER A 24 19.68 0.18 -7.51
C SER A 24 21.14 0.21 -8.00
N LYS A 25 21.37 0.31 -9.32
CA LYS A 25 22.72 0.53 -9.87
C LYS A 25 23.24 1.95 -9.65
N GLY A 26 22.34 2.92 -9.43
CA GLY A 26 22.67 4.34 -9.27
C GLY A 26 22.32 4.94 -7.90
N ALA A 27 21.54 4.24 -7.07
CA ALA A 27 21.16 4.72 -5.74
C ALA A 27 20.96 3.57 -4.74
N LEU A 28 21.27 3.84 -3.47
CA LEU A 28 21.05 2.89 -2.38
C LEU A 28 19.54 2.69 -2.13
N PRO A 29 19.03 1.45 -2.09
CA PRO A 29 17.62 1.17 -1.80
C PRO A 29 17.14 1.82 -0.50
N GLY A 30 15.96 2.45 -0.55
CA GLY A 30 15.30 3.05 0.62
C GLY A 30 15.67 4.50 0.91
N GLY A 31 16.67 5.09 0.23
CA GLY A 31 16.98 6.52 0.33
C GLY A 31 16.03 7.41 -0.49
N PRO A 32 15.99 8.73 -0.23
CA PRO A 32 15.17 9.67 -1.00
C PRO A 32 15.54 9.70 -2.48
N ALA A 33 16.85 9.68 -2.79
CA ALA A 33 17.34 9.60 -4.17
C ALA A 33 16.90 8.32 -4.89
N TYR A 34 16.72 7.21 -4.17
CA TYR A 34 16.23 5.97 -4.75
C TYR A 34 14.76 6.09 -5.18
N TYR A 35 13.91 6.69 -4.35
CA TYR A 35 12.51 6.93 -4.71
C TYR A 35 12.37 7.96 -5.83
N GLU A 36 13.21 8.98 -5.85
CA GLU A 36 13.23 9.97 -6.94
C GLU A 36 13.60 9.32 -8.28
N HIS A 37 14.63 8.46 -8.30
CA HIS A 37 14.99 7.71 -9.50
C HIS A 37 13.90 6.72 -9.94
N LEU A 38 13.21 6.07 -8.99
CA LEU A 38 12.06 5.23 -9.32
C LEU A 38 10.90 6.02 -9.91
N ALA A 39 10.57 7.18 -9.33
CA ALA A 39 9.53 8.06 -9.85
C ALA A 39 9.83 8.48 -11.30
N ARG A 40 11.05 8.97 -11.56
CA ARG A 40 11.50 9.34 -12.92
C ARG A 40 11.48 8.14 -13.88
N PHE A 41 11.89 6.97 -13.43
CA PHE A 41 11.83 5.74 -14.24
C PHE A 41 10.41 5.44 -14.70
N PHE A 42 9.41 5.57 -13.81
CA PHE A 42 8.01 5.33 -14.16
C PHE A 42 7.39 6.47 -14.95
N ASP A 43 7.77 7.72 -14.71
CA ASP A 43 7.39 8.85 -15.56
C ASP A 43 7.78 8.59 -17.02
N ASP A 44 9.06 8.31 -17.27
CA ASP A 44 9.59 8.03 -18.60
C ASP A 44 8.92 6.81 -19.24
N LEU A 45 8.74 5.73 -18.46
CA LEU A 45 8.12 4.51 -18.95
C LEU A 45 6.66 4.75 -19.36
N ILE A 46 5.85 5.40 -18.51
CA ILE A 46 4.42 5.61 -18.76
C ILE A 46 4.21 6.61 -19.90
N LEU A 47 5.04 7.65 -19.99
CA LEU A 47 4.99 8.63 -21.08
C LEU A 47 5.33 8.02 -22.44
N ARG A 48 6.29 7.10 -22.51
CA ARG A 48 6.74 6.48 -23.78
C ARG A 48 5.97 5.22 -24.15
N ALA A 49 5.41 4.51 -23.17
CA ALA A 49 4.63 3.31 -23.42
C ALA A 49 3.28 3.65 -24.06
N ALA A 50 2.63 2.65 -24.65
CA ALA A 50 1.27 2.74 -25.16
C ALA A 50 0.44 1.53 -24.71
N GLY A 51 -0.86 1.72 -24.54
CA GLY A 51 -1.81 0.64 -24.31
C GLY A 51 -1.56 -0.10 -22.99
N GLU A 52 -1.45 -1.43 -23.07
CA GLU A 52 -1.37 -2.29 -21.88
C GLU A 52 -0.16 -1.99 -20.99
N LEU A 53 0.99 -1.69 -21.62
CA LEU A 53 2.22 -1.43 -20.88
C LEU A 53 2.13 -0.16 -20.02
N GLN A 54 1.33 0.84 -20.42
CA GLN A 54 1.08 2.02 -19.58
C GLN A 54 0.35 1.62 -18.28
N ILE A 55 -0.67 0.76 -18.39
CA ILE A 55 -1.45 0.29 -17.24
C ILE A 55 -0.60 -0.59 -16.32
N VAL A 56 0.21 -1.48 -16.90
CA VAL A 56 1.16 -2.32 -16.13
C VAL A 56 2.24 -1.45 -15.47
N GLY A 57 2.71 -0.39 -16.14
CA GLY A 57 3.63 0.60 -15.60
C GLY A 57 3.06 1.35 -14.41
N LEU A 58 1.83 1.86 -14.53
CA LEU A 58 1.09 2.48 -13.42
C LEU A 58 0.92 1.51 -12.25
N ALA A 59 0.53 0.26 -12.53
CA ALA A 59 0.35 -0.76 -11.49
C ALA A 59 1.66 -1.03 -10.72
N ALA A 60 2.78 -1.10 -11.44
CA ALA A 60 4.10 -1.28 -10.84
C ALA A 60 4.54 -0.03 -10.04
N ALA A 61 4.26 1.18 -10.54
CA ALA A 61 4.52 2.43 -9.81
C ALA A 61 3.71 2.50 -8.50
N VAL A 62 2.43 2.11 -8.52
CA VAL A 62 1.57 2.04 -7.33
C VAL A 62 2.02 0.93 -6.39
N GLU A 63 2.44 -0.21 -6.94
CA GLU A 63 3.04 -1.28 -6.14
C GLU A 63 4.24 -0.74 -5.38
N LEU A 64 5.08 0.06 -6.04
CA LEU A 64 6.30 0.67 -5.53
C LEU A 64 6.11 1.99 -4.77
N GLY A 65 4.86 2.43 -4.55
CA GLY A 65 4.57 3.64 -3.78
C GLY A 65 5.12 4.94 -4.39
N VAL A 66 5.39 4.95 -5.70
CA VAL A 66 5.93 6.11 -6.44
C VAL A 66 5.00 6.62 -7.54
N ALA A 67 3.76 6.10 -7.58
CA ALA A 67 2.77 6.57 -8.53
C ALA A 67 2.29 7.99 -8.19
N ALA A 68 2.15 8.82 -9.22
CA ALA A 68 1.65 10.18 -9.12
C ALA A 68 0.31 10.32 -9.85
N ARG A 69 -0.47 11.35 -9.48
CA ARG A 69 -1.84 11.52 -10.01
C ARG A 69 -1.88 11.64 -11.54
N HIS A 70 -0.90 12.32 -12.14
CA HIS A 70 -0.81 12.44 -13.61
C HIS A 70 -0.62 11.09 -14.31
N HIS A 71 -0.08 10.06 -13.65
CA HIS A 71 -0.01 8.71 -14.21
C HIS A 71 -1.41 8.12 -14.45
N LEU A 72 -2.39 8.42 -13.59
CA LEU A 72 -3.78 7.98 -13.78
C LEU A 72 -4.40 8.61 -15.02
N ASP A 73 -4.12 9.88 -15.26
CA ASP A 73 -4.67 10.64 -16.39
C ASP A 73 -4.10 10.09 -17.71
N LEU A 74 -2.77 9.87 -17.75
CA LEU A 74 -2.09 9.29 -18.91
C LEU A 74 -2.62 7.89 -19.24
N CYS A 75 -2.83 7.05 -18.23
CA CYS A 75 -3.28 5.67 -18.40
C CYS A 75 -4.79 5.52 -18.62
N GLY A 76 -5.59 6.55 -18.33
CA GLY A 76 -7.05 6.47 -18.45
C GLY A 76 -7.52 6.16 -19.87
N SER A 77 -6.90 6.80 -20.86
CA SER A 77 -7.23 6.56 -22.27
C SER A 77 -6.85 5.14 -22.72
N ALA A 78 -5.74 4.58 -22.22
CA ALA A 78 -5.33 3.22 -22.50
C ALA A 78 -6.28 2.20 -21.88
N ALA A 79 -6.76 2.45 -20.66
CA ALA A 79 -7.75 1.59 -20.01
C ALA A 79 -9.08 1.58 -20.78
N LEU A 80 -9.58 2.74 -21.19
CA LEU A 80 -10.84 2.84 -21.95
C LEU A 80 -10.78 2.15 -23.32
N ARG A 81 -9.63 2.21 -24.00
CA ARG A 81 -9.44 1.57 -25.32
C ARG A 81 -9.08 0.08 -25.24
N SER A 82 -8.67 -0.41 -24.07
CA SER A 82 -8.30 -1.82 -23.88
C SER A 82 -9.53 -2.72 -24.04
N ASP A 83 -9.43 -3.74 -24.88
CA ASP A 83 -10.43 -4.80 -25.02
C ASP A 83 -10.39 -5.78 -23.83
N ARG A 84 -9.23 -5.93 -23.19
CA ARG A 84 -9.01 -6.77 -21.99
C ARG A 84 -9.70 -6.21 -20.74
N ALA A 85 -10.70 -6.93 -20.25
CA ALA A 85 -11.45 -6.56 -19.04
C ALA A 85 -10.58 -6.49 -17.79
N GLU A 86 -9.59 -7.38 -17.65
CA GLU A 86 -8.67 -7.39 -16.51
C GLU A 86 -7.84 -6.11 -16.37
N LEU A 87 -7.45 -5.49 -17.49
CA LEU A 87 -6.69 -4.23 -17.48
C LEU A 87 -7.56 -3.06 -17.05
N ARG A 88 -8.83 -3.04 -17.49
CA ARG A 88 -9.81 -2.04 -17.03
C ARG A 88 -10.05 -2.15 -15.53
N VAL A 89 -10.27 -3.38 -15.04
CA VAL A 89 -10.46 -3.64 -13.59
C VAL A 89 -9.23 -3.21 -12.80
N LEU A 90 -8.02 -3.53 -13.30
CA LEU A 90 -6.78 -3.11 -12.66
C LEU A 90 -6.69 -1.57 -12.59
N TYR A 91 -6.92 -0.87 -13.70
CA TYR A 91 -6.91 0.60 -13.72
C TYR A 91 -7.90 1.21 -12.71
N TRP A 92 -9.15 0.72 -12.67
CA TRP A 92 -10.15 1.22 -11.74
C TRP A 92 -9.78 0.96 -10.27
N ALA A 93 -9.22 -0.22 -9.97
CA ALA A 93 -8.75 -0.55 -8.63
C ALA A 93 -7.60 0.38 -8.19
N LEU A 94 -6.65 0.66 -9.08
CA LEU A 94 -5.53 1.57 -8.82
C LEU A 94 -6.02 3.01 -8.65
N SER A 95 -6.93 3.47 -9.52
CA SER A 95 -7.52 4.80 -9.45
C SER A 95 -8.22 5.02 -8.11
N ARG A 96 -9.08 4.08 -7.70
CA ARG A 96 -9.77 4.14 -6.41
C ARG A 96 -8.80 4.14 -5.24
N ARG A 97 -7.74 3.33 -5.32
CA ARG A 97 -6.70 3.30 -4.28
C ARG A 97 -6.06 4.69 -4.18
N MET A 98 -5.57 5.25 -5.28
CA MET A 98 -4.88 6.54 -5.28
C MET A 98 -5.77 7.73 -4.91
N THR A 99 -7.06 7.72 -5.28
CA THR A 99 -7.98 8.82 -4.90
C THR A 99 -8.41 8.75 -3.44
N THR A 100 -8.50 7.56 -2.84
CA THR A 100 -8.77 7.41 -1.40
C THR A 100 -7.59 7.92 -0.55
N PHE A 101 -6.40 8.05 -1.15
CA PHE A 101 -5.16 8.40 -0.45
C PHE A 101 -4.56 9.75 -0.87
N ALA A 102 -5.24 10.56 -1.67
CA ALA A 102 -4.81 11.93 -1.94
C ALA A 102 -4.99 12.77 -0.64
N PRO A 103 -3.93 13.38 -0.07
CA PRO A 103 -4.03 14.09 1.20
C PRO A 103 -4.79 15.43 1.13
N ASP A 104 -5.30 15.84 -0.03
CA ASP A 104 -5.94 17.14 -0.21
C ASP A 104 -7.44 16.99 -0.50
N SER A 105 -8.24 16.89 0.57
CA SER A 105 -9.64 17.36 0.59
C SER A 105 -10.17 17.40 2.03
N MET A 106 -9.51 18.15 2.91
CA MET A 106 -10.14 18.70 4.11
C MET A 106 -10.44 20.19 3.88
N CYS A 107 -11.42 20.46 3.03
CA CYS A 107 -12.23 21.69 3.11
C CYS A 107 -13.69 21.29 2.89
N ASP A 108 -14.50 21.53 3.92
CA ASP A 108 -15.97 21.55 3.94
C ASP A 108 -16.71 20.24 3.63
N ALA A 109 -16.75 19.35 4.62
CA ALA A 109 -17.92 18.48 4.82
C ALA A 109 -18.55 18.81 6.17
N GLU A 110 -19.70 19.50 6.12
CA GLU A 110 -20.56 19.75 7.27
C GLU A 110 -20.91 18.45 8.03
N PRO A 111 -21.08 18.51 9.36
CA PRO A 111 -21.49 17.37 10.15
C PRO A 111 -22.97 17.07 9.90
N GLN A 112 -23.24 16.12 9.01
CA GLN A 112 -24.57 15.56 8.81
C GLN A 112 -24.99 14.77 10.06
N ARG A 113 -25.73 15.43 10.97
CA ARG A 113 -26.40 14.80 12.11
C ARG A 113 -27.50 13.87 11.61
N SER A 114 -27.28 12.57 11.77
CA SER A 114 -28.37 11.58 11.80
C SER A 114 -28.47 10.98 13.21
N PRO A 115 -29.66 10.98 13.83
CA PRO A 115 -29.83 10.48 15.19
C PRO A 115 -30.12 8.97 15.22
N GLY A 116 -29.58 8.32 16.25
CA GLY A 116 -30.23 7.17 16.88
C GLY A 116 -29.90 5.79 16.33
N ARG A 117 -28.84 5.17 16.85
CA ARG A 117 -28.91 3.73 17.16
C ARG A 117 -28.12 3.40 18.41
N GLN A 118 -28.82 2.68 19.29
CA GLN A 118 -28.55 2.51 20.70
C GLN A 118 -27.31 1.66 20.97
N SER A 119 -26.63 2.06 22.04
CA SER A 119 -25.37 1.55 22.58
C SER A 119 -25.46 0.09 23.01
N GLY A 120 -24.68 -0.78 22.36
CA GLY A 120 -24.12 -1.96 23.04
C GLY A 120 -22.96 -1.55 23.93
N PRO A 121 -22.52 -2.39 24.90
CA PRO A 121 -21.40 -2.05 25.77
C PRO A 121 -20.16 -1.79 24.91
N ALA A 122 -19.71 -0.55 24.96
CA ALA A 122 -18.55 -0.07 24.23
C ALA A 122 -17.36 -0.98 24.58
N SER A 123 -16.81 -1.65 23.58
CA SER A 123 -15.43 -2.13 23.68
C SER A 123 -14.60 -0.88 23.96
N ASP A 124 -13.94 -0.84 25.12
CA ASP A 124 -12.96 0.17 25.51
C ASP A 124 -11.70 0.09 24.63
N CYS A 125 -11.89 0.17 23.31
CA CYS A 125 -10.83 0.44 22.37
C CYS A 125 -10.71 1.96 22.30
N PRO A 126 -9.67 2.56 22.91
CA PRO A 126 -9.41 3.98 22.69
C PRO A 126 -9.33 4.22 21.19
N ALA A 127 -10.02 5.25 20.71
CA ALA A 127 -10.01 5.62 19.31
C ALA A 127 -8.54 5.77 18.82
N PRO A 128 -8.19 5.25 17.64
CA PRO A 128 -6.83 5.39 17.13
C PRO A 128 -6.51 6.88 16.97
N CYS A 129 -5.27 7.28 17.30
CA CYS A 129 -4.83 8.64 17.02
C CYS A 129 -4.83 8.90 15.50
N GLN A 130 -4.81 10.16 15.09
CA GLN A 130 -4.81 10.54 13.68
C GLN A 130 -3.73 9.81 12.86
N ALA A 131 -2.51 9.71 13.39
CA ALA A 131 -1.42 8.99 12.70
C ALA A 131 -1.68 7.48 12.53
N CYS A 132 -2.33 6.84 13.52
CA CYS A 132 -2.79 5.46 13.39
C CYS A 132 -3.94 5.34 12.37
N HIS A 133 -4.82 6.34 12.30
CA HIS A 133 -5.90 6.39 11.32
C HIS A 133 -5.37 6.56 9.88
N GLU A 134 -4.36 7.40 9.67
CA GLU A 134 -3.67 7.54 8.39
C GLU A 134 -2.96 6.24 7.97
N LEU A 135 -2.31 5.56 8.93
CA LEU A 135 -1.68 4.27 8.68
C LEU A 135 -2.69 3.16 8.38
N LEU A 136 -3.89 3.21 8.98
CA LEU A 136 -5.00 2.33 8.63
C LEU A 136 -5.47 2.58 7.19
N GLY A 137 -5.44 3.83 6.75
CA GLY A 137 -5.66 4.19 5.36
C GLY A 137 -4.63 3.54 4.45
N GLU A 138 -3.34 3.79 4.66
CA GLU A 138 -2.27 3.24 3.80
C GLU A 138 -1.37 2.26 4.58
N PRO A 139 -1.80 1.00 4.72
CA PRO A 139 -1.05 0.00 5.47
C PRO A 139 0.22 -0.47 4.75
N ARG A 140 0.42 -0.15 3.46
CA ARG A 140 1.61 -0.55 2.69
C ARG A 140 2.66 0.56 2.66
N ARG A 141 3.37 0.72 3.77
CA ARG A 141 4.48 1.68 3.90
C ARG A 141 5.70 1.00 4.49
N ALA A 142 6.89 1.48 4.15
CA ALA A 142 8.14 0.92 4.66
C ALA A 142 8.23 1.02 6.21
N HIS A 143 7.70 2.12 6.75
CA HIS A 143 7.75 2.47 8.17
C HIS A 143 6.36 2.83 8.70
N GLY A 144 6.18 2.67 10.02
CA GLY A 144 5.03 3.20 10.73
C GLY A 144 5.20 4.70 10.98
N HIS A 145 4.26 5.32 11.69
CA HIS A 145 4.40 6.70 12.13
C HIS A 145 5.35 6.81 13.35
N GLU A 146 5.81 8.02 13.66
CA GLU A 146 6.86 8.30 14.66
C GLU A 146 6.60 7.70 16.06
N GLY A 147 5.34 7.70 16.51
CA GLY A 147 4.93 7.12 17.79
C GLY A 147 4.88 5.58 17.84
N MET A 148 5.37 4.84 16.84
CA MET A 148 5.38 3.38 16.84
C MET A 148 6.62 2.81 17.52
N GLN A 149 6.43 2.08 18.61
CA GLN A 149 7.52 1.37 19.29
C GLN A 149 7.40 -0.14 19.08
N PRO A 150 8.49 -0.84 18.73
CA PRO A 150 8.48 -2.30 18.63
C PRO A 150 8.26 -2.89 20.02
N LEU A 151 7.39 -3.89 20.12
CA LEU A 151 7.11 -4.58 21.39
C LEU A 151 8.09 -5.72 21.65
N ASP A 152 8.44 -6.46 20.59
CA ASP A 152 9.28 -7.65 20.66
C ASP A 152 10.25 -7.70 19.47
N LEU A 153 11.17 -8.67 19.53
CA LEU A 153 12.01 -9.02 18.39
C LEU A 153 11.17 -9.53 17.21
N PRO A 154 11.60 -9.23 15.97
CA PRO A 154 10.91 -9.71 14.78
C PRO A 154 10.91 -11.24 14.71
N VAL A 155 9.74 -11.83 14.52
CA VAL A 155 9.55 -13.26 14.29
C VAL A 155 9.70 -13.52 12.79
N ARG A 156 10.73 -14.28 12.42
CA ARG A 156 10.94 -14.71 11.02
C ARG A 156 10.30 -16.07 10.80
N ARG A 157 9.37 -16.15 9.85
CA ARG A 157 8.78 -17.41 9.39
C ARG A 157 9.33 -17.76 8.03
N ARG A 158 9.79 -19.00 7.88
CA ARG A 158 10.09 -19.60 6.57
C ARG A 158 8.85 -20.37 6.12
N LEU A 159 8.25 -19.98 4.99
CA LEU A 159 7.29 -20.82 4.29
C LEU A 159 8.02 -21.55 3.17
N GLY A 160 8.25 -22.85 3.38
CA GLY A 160 9.01 -23.69 2.45
C GLY A 160 10.49 -23.29 2.35
N CYS A 161 11.06 -23.44 1.15
CA CYS A 161 12.50 -23.24 0.93
C CYS A 161 12.93 -21.77 0.70
N GLU A 162 12.00 -20.83 0.43
CA GLU A 162 12.42 -19.55 -0.19
C GLU A 162 11.77 -18.28 0.37
N THR A 163 10.63 -18.34 1.08
CA THR A 163 9.98 -17.11 1.56
C THR A 163 10.20 -16.89 3.05
N VAL A 164 11.03 -15.91 3.40
CA VAL A 164 11.13 -15.37 4.76
C VAL A 164 10.14 -14.23 4.90
N SER A 165 9.08 -14.44 5.68
CA SER A 165 8.22 -13.35 6.13
C SER A 165 8.64 -12.93 7.53
N GLU A 166 8.98 -11.67 7.71
CA GLU A 166 9.25 -11.06 9.00
C GLU A 166 7.96 -10.47 9.57
N LEU A 167 7.62 -10.83 10.80
CA LEU A 167 6.48 -10.31 11.54
C LEU A 167 7.00 -9.63 12.80
N GLN A 168 6.73 -8.34 12.96
CA GLN A 168 7.20 -7.57 14.10
C GLN A 168 6.02 -6.84 14.75
N PRO A 169 5.73 -7.08 16.04
CA PRO A 169 4.68 -6.38 16.76
C PRO A 169 5.15 -4.98 17.19
N PHE A 170 4.23 -4.02 17.13
CA PHE A 170 4.43 -2.63 17.54
C PHE A 170 3.29 -2.16 18.44
N ARG A 171 3.53 -1.09 19.19
CA ARG A 171 2.52 -0.34 19.93
C ARG A 171 2.69 1.15 19.66
N CYS A 172 1.58 1.83 19.41
CA CYS A 172 1.57 3.28 19.38
C CYS A 172 1.67 3.83 20.80
N THR A 173 2.63 4.71 21.07
CA THR A 173 2.80 5.36 22.38
C THR A 173 1.70 6.38 22.68
N SER A 174 1.10 6.99 21.64
CA SER A 174 0.07 8.02 21.79
C SER A 174 -1.32 7.47 22.12
N CYS A 175 -1.76 6.39 21.45
CA CYS A 175 -3.09 5.82 21.64
C CYS A 175 -3.10 4.38 22.18
N GLY A 176 -1.93 3.76 22.36
CA GLY A 176 -1.82 2.38 22.84
C GLY A 176 -2.20 1.30 21.82
N ALA A 177 -2.63 1.67 20.60
CA ALA A 177 -3.02 0.72 19.57
C ALA A 177 -1.89 -0.28 19.27
N ALA A 178 -2.24 -1.58 19.24
CA ALA A 178 -1.33 -2.66 18.91
C ALA A 178 -1.31 -2.88 17.40
N TRP A 179 -0.12 -2.88 16.83
CA TRP A 179 0.11 -3.03 15.40
C TRP A 179 1.00 -4.24 15.13
N GLN A 180 0.91 -4.75 13.91
CA GLN A 180 1.81 -5.78 13.41
C GLN A 180 2.31 -5.36 12.04
N ARG A 181 3.64 -5.34 11.92
CA ARG A 181 4.36 -5.11 10.67
C ARG A 181 4.68 -6.46 10.06
N SER A 182 4.33 -6.66 8.80
CA SER A 182 4.69 -7.85 8.03
C SER A 182 5.50 -7.44 6.82
N GLN A 183 6.71 -7.97 6.68
CA GLN A 183 7.56 -7.73 5.52
C GLN A 183 7.98 -9.06 4.91
N SER A 184 7.72 -9.24 3.62
CA SER A 184 8.25 -10.37 2.86
C SER A 184 9.60 -9.99 2.28
N ALA A 185 10.56 -10.91 2.25
CA ALA A 185 11.85 -10.69 1.57
C ALA A 185 11.68 -10.29 0.08
N CYS A 186 10.55 -10.67 -0.53
CA CYS A 186 10.22 -10.35 -1.92
C CYS A 186 9.32 -9.10 -2.08
N GLU A 187 8.92 -8.45 -0.99
CA GLU A 187 8.12 -7.23 -1.02
C GLU A 187 8.93 -6.02 -0.51
N PRO A 188 9.04 -4.93 -1.30
CA PRO A 188 9.76 -3.73 -0.88
C PRO A 188 9.03 -2.93 0.21
N PHE A 189 7.75 -3.22 0.48
CA PHE A 189 6.97 -2.58 1.54
C PHE A 189 6.70 -3.55 2.68
N ALA A 190 6.55 -2.98 3.87
CA ALA A 190 5.88 -3.66 4.95
C ALA A 190 4.37 -3.43 4.85
N ASN A 191 3.59 -4.46 5.17
CA ASN A 191 2.16 -4.37 5.40
C ASN A 191 1.93 -4.18 6.90
N TRP A 192 1.19 -3.15 7.28
CA TRP A 192 0.81 -2.82 8.65
C TRP A 192 -0.65 -3.20 8.89
N PHE A 193 -0.95 -3.78 10.04
CA PHE A 193 -2.33 -4.07 10.43
C PHE A 193 -2.51 -3.95 11.93
N ILE A 194 -3.67 -3.46 12.35
CA ILE A 194 -4.04 -3.41 13.77
C ILE A 194 -4.31 -4.82 14.26
N ARG A 195 -3.69 -5.18 15.39
CA ARG A 195 -4.09 -6.35 16.15
C ARG A 195 -5.29 -5.94 16.97
N SER A 196 -6.48 -6.37 16.56
CA SER A 196 -7.63 -6.37 17.46
C SER A 196 -7.18 -7.07 18.73
N ALA A 197 -7.41 -6.45 19.89
CA ALA A 197 -7.12 -7.08 21.17
C ALA A 197 -7.90 -8.40 21.17
N LEU A 198 -7.21 -9.52 20.93
CA LEU A 198 -7.73 -10.83 21.26
C LEU A 198 -8.02 -10.72 22.74
N GLY A 199 -9.31 -10.66 23.07
CA GLY A 199 -9.76 -10.49 24.43
C GLY A 199 -8.95 -11.42 25.32
N ARG A 200 -8.38 -10.88 26.40
CA ARG A 200 -7.90 -11.70 27.50
C ARG A 200 -9.12 -12.41 28.08
N ALA A 201 -9.51 -13.52 27.45
CA ALA A 201 -10.46 -14.46 27.99
C ALA A 201 -9.69 -15.39 28.93
N GLY A 202 -10.02 -15.32 30.21
CA GLY A 202 -9.81 -16.42 31.16
C GLY A 202 -8.45 -16.43 31.85
N ARG A 203 -8.49 -16.14 33.15
CA ARG A 203 -7.51 -16.59 34.14
C ARG A 203 -7.53 -18.11 34.25
#